data_AF-A0A6A4GA55-F1
#
_entry.id   AF-A0A6A4GA55-F1
#
_cell.length_a   1.000
_cell.length_b   1.000
_cell.length_c   1.000
_cell.angle_alpha   90.00
_cell.angle_beta   90.00
_cell.angle_gamma   90.00
#
_symmetry.space_group_name_H-M   'P 1'
#
loop_
_entity.id
_entity.type
_entity.pdbx_description
1 polymer ?
#
loop_
_entity_poly.entity_id
_entity_poly.type
_entity_poly.pdbx_seq_one_letter_code
_entity_poly.pdbx_strand_id
1 'polypeptide(L)'
;MSTIEEDGKVPPNVHHFISSTKNHPVHLSEFLHSDEHEDPAKKDFYKKLKEHLLGRFLERNFDGDTHESFTDDQRKSIILYDNKMFATKTLRINFTMYDVRRDQDVINPRTDHCNVMVHSLDTSPRAHPFWYA
;
A
#
# COMPACT_ATOMS: atom_id res chain seq x y z
N MET A 1 -14.57 29.50 2.84
CA MET A 1 -14.72 29.37 4.31
C MET A 1 -16.03 28.67 4.56
N SER A 2 -16.15 27.45 5.07
CA SER A 2 -15.32 26.61 5.91
C SER A 2 -15.71 25.17 5.55
N THR A 3 -14.80 24.40 4.97
CA THR A 3 -15.00 22.96 4.86
C THR A 3 -14.58 22.39 6.20
N ILE A 4 -15.58 22.02 6.99
CA ILE A 4 -15.41 21.27 8.22
C ILE A 4 -14.63 20.01 7.84
N GLU A 5 -13.36 19.96 8.23
CA GLU A 5 -12.64 18.71 8.31
C GLU A 5 -13.41 17.86 9.32
N GLU A 6 -14.16 16.88 8.81
CA GLU A 6 -14.58 15.76 9.65
C GLU A 6 -13.30 15.09 10.13
N ASP A 7 -12.86 15.50 11.32
CA ASP A 7 -12.06 14.72 12.25
C ASP A 7 -12.87 13.47 12.61
N GLY A 8 -13.04 12.60 11.62
CA GLY A 8 -13.64 11.29 11.76
C GLY A 8 -12.66 10.46 12.56
N LYS A 9 -12.85 10.48 13.88
CA LYS A 9 -12.13 9.69 14.88
C LYS A 9 -12.03 8.24 14.37
N VAL A 10 -10.87 7.87 13.82
CA VAL A 10 -10.66 6.52 13.33
C VAL A 10 -10.84 5.58 14.51
N PRO A 11 -11.68 4.52 14.42
CA PRO A 11 -11.86 3.61 15.52
C PRO A 11 -10.50 2.99 15.88
N PRO A 12 -10.05 3.08 17.15
CA PRO A 12 -8.71 2.64 17.54
C PRO A 12 -8.51 1.12 17.40
N ASN A 13 -9.61 0.38 17.25
CA ASN A 13 -9.62 -1.07 17.08
C ASN A 13 -9.33 -1.50 15.64
N VAL A 14 -9.36 -0.58 14.67
CA VAL A 14 -9.01 -0.87 13.28
C VAL A 14 -7.51 -0.62 13.10
N HIS A 15 -6.78 -1.56 12.48
CA HIS A 15 -5.34 -1.44 12.31
C HIS A 15 -4.92 -0.28 11.38
N HIS A 16 -5.64 -0.08 10.29
CA HIS A 16 -5.40 1.02 9.37
C HIS A 16 -6.71 1.58 8.83
N PHE A 17 -6.71 2.87 8.48
CA PHE A 17 -7.85 3.56 7.91
C PHE A 17 -7.43 4.31 6.66
N ILE A 18 -8.22 4.09 5.61
CA ILE A 18 -8.10 4.76 4.32
C ILE A 18 -9.50 5.18 3.91
N SER A 19 -9.63 6.38 3.34
CA SER A 19 -10.92 6.85 2.83
C SER A 19 -11.49 5.91 1.76
N SER A 20 -12.79 5.60 1.87
CA SER A 20 -13.53 4.82 0.87
C SER A 20 -13.89 5.60 -0.41
N THR A 21 -13.53 6.89 -0.46
CA THR A 21 -13.81 7.76 -1.61
C THR A 21 -13.11 7.30 -2.88
N LYS A 22 -13.87 7.26 -3.98
CA LYS A 22 -13.39 6.88 -5.32
C LYS A 22 -13.17 8.08 -6.25
N ASN A 23 -13.02 9.28 -5.68
CA ASN A 23 -13.02 10.54 -6.44
C ASN A 23 -11.74 10.82 -7.24
N HIS A 24 -10.68 10.01 -7.04
CA HIS A 24 -9.41 10.16 -7.76
C HIS A 24 -9.07 8.84 -8.45
N PRO A 25 -9.78 8.49 -9.54
CA PRO A 25 -9.45 7.31 -10.32
C PRO A 25 -8.11 7.51 -11.02
N VAL A 26 -7.30 6.45 -11.04
CA VAL A 26 -6.05 6.35 -11.77
C VAL A 26 -6.15 5.13 -12.66
N HIS A 27 -6.04 5.31 -13.97
CA HIS A 27 -5.98 4.21 -14.91
C HIS A 27 -4.63 3.50 -14.78
N LEU A 28 -4.64 2.21 -14.51
CA LEU A 28 -3.42 1.41 -14.34
C LEU A 28 -2.56 1.43 -15.60
N SER A 29 -3.17 1.41 -16.78
CA SER A 29 -2.45 1.55 -18.04
C SER A 29 -1.69 2.87 -18.10
N GLU A 30 -2.33 3.99 -17.83
CA GLU A 30 -1.68 5.31 -17.85
C GLU A 30 -0.58 5.40 -16.77
N PHE A 31 -0.86 4.93 -15.56
CA PHE A 31 0.11 4.89 -14.47
C PHE A 31 1.39 4.14 -14.83
N LEU A 32 1.27 2.99 -15.50
CA LEU A 32 2.40 2.16 -15.89
C LEU A 32 3.22 2.73 -17.07
N HIS A 33 2.63 3.58 -17.90
CA HIS A 33 3.31 4.16 -19.07
C HIS A 33 3.74 5.63 -18.87
N SER A 34 3.33 6.26 -17.76
CA SER A 34 3.48 7.70 -17.52
C SER A 34 4.89 8.19 -17.20
N ASP A 35 5.86 7.30 -16.92
CA ASP A 35 7.22 7.74 -16.58
C ASP A 35 8.18 7.64 -17.77
N GLU A 36 8.93 8.73 -17.99
CA GLU A 36 10.09 8.79 -18.90
C GLU A 36 11.32 8.07 -18.32
N HIS A 37 11.32 7.76 -17.02
CA HIS A 37 12.36 7.05 -16.31
C HIS A 37 11.82 5.71 -15.78
N GLU A 38 12.63 4.65 -15.88
CA GLU A 38 12.26 3.30 -15.44
C GLU A 38 12.23 3.23 -13.90
N ASP A 39 11.13 3.70 -13.30
CA ASP A 39 10.90 3.60 -11.85
C ASP A 39 10.95 2.12 -11.42
N PRO A 40 11.92 1.73 -10.57
CA PRO A 40 12.04 0.35 -10.09
C PRO A 40 10.77 -0.16 -9.40
N ALA A 41 9.96 0.72 -8.80
CA ALA A 41 8.70 0.35 -8.15
C ALA A 41 7.61 -0.05 -9.17
N LYS A 42 7.67 0.48 -10.40
CA LYS A 42 6.75 0.13 -11.49
C LYS A 42 7.13 -1.17 -12.21
N LYS A 43 8.35 -1.68 -12.00
CA LYS A 43 8.82 -2.94 -12.61
C LYS A 43 7.97 -4.13 -12.18
N ASP A 44 7.37 -4.79 -13.17
CA ASP A 44 6.43 -5.91 -13.01
C ASP A 44 5.22 -5.57 -12.11
N PHE A 45 4.90 -4.29 -11.92
CA PHE A 45 3.90 -3.84 -10.93
C PHE A 45 2.55 -4.51 -11.13
N TYR A 46 2.03 -4.59 -12.36
CA TYR A 46 0.73 -5.21 -12.63
C TYR A 46 0.70 -6.70 -12.24
N LYS A 47 1.79 -7.42 -12.54
CA LYS A 47 1.94 -8.83 -12.16
C LYS A 47 2.00 -8.96 -10.64
N LYS A 48 2.86 -8.19 -9.97
CA LYS A 48 3.00 -8.18 -8.50
C LYS A 48 1.69 -7.82 -7.80
N LEU A 49 0.94 -6.86 -8.34
CA LEU A 49 -0.37 -6.47 -7.83
C LEU A 49 -1.35 -7.64 -7.86
N LYS A 50 -1.45 -8.35 -8.99
CA LYS A 50 -2.32 -9.54 -9.09
C LYS A 50 -1.92 -10.64 -8.13
N GLU A 51 -0.62 -10.91 -8.00
CA GLU A 51 -0.12 -11.91 -7.07
C GLU A 51 -0.41 -11.54 -5.62
N HIS A 52 -0.22 -10.27 -5.26
CA HIS A 52 -0.55 -9.77 -3.93
C HIS A 52 -2.04 -9.94 -3.62
N LEU A 53 -2.91 -9.49 -4.52
CA LEU A 53 -4.36 -9.62 -4.36
C LEU A 53 -4.81 -11.08 -4.27
N LEU A 54 -4.18 -11.97 -5.04
CA LEU A 54 -4.48 -13.41 -5.00
C LEU A 54 -4.01 -14.05 -3.70
N GLY A 55 -2.81 -13.71 -3.24
CA GLY A 55 -2.31 -14.14 -1.93
C GLY A 55 -3.25 -13.71 -0.80
N ARG A 56 -3.74 -12.47 -0.83
CA ARG A 56 -4.73 -11.96 0.14
C ARG A 56 -6.07 -12.68 0.05
N PHE A 57 -6.58 -12.94 -1.15
CA PHE A 57 -7.84 -13.65 -1.34
C PHE A 57 -7.77 -15.11 -0.85
N LEU A 58 -6.60 -15.74 -0.94
CA LEU A 58 -6.34 -17.08 -0.44
C LEU A 58 -5.88 -17.11 1.03
N GLU A 59 -5.93 -15.97 1.73
CA GLU A 59 -5.49 -15.82 3.13
C GLU A 59 -4.06 -16.32 3.38
N ARG A 60 -3.18 -16.20 2.38
CA ARG A 60 -1.76 -16.56 2.54
C ARG A 60 -1.06 -15.52 3.40
N ASN A 61 -0.17 -15.99 4.27
CA ASN A 61 0.75 -15.12 4.99
C ASN A 61 1.62 -14.36 3.97
N PHE A 62 1.72 -13.04 4.17
CA PHE A 62 2.53 -12.15 3.34
C PHE A 62 3.56 -11.50 4.25
N ASP A 63 4.82 -11.90 4.09
CA ASP A 63 5.96 -11.37 4.87
C ASP A 63 6.67 -10.21 4.18
N GLY A 64 6.26 -9.85 2.96
CA GLY A 64 6.81 -8.72 2.20
C GLY A 64 7.91 -9.09 1.21
N ASP A 65 8.41 -10.33 1.20
CA ASP A 65 9.55 -10.71 0.34
C ASP A 65 9.42 -12.11 -0.28
N THR A 66 8.74 -13.04 0.40
CA THR A 66 8.69 -14.44 -0.02
C THR A 66 7.25 -14.88 -0.32
N HIS A 67 6.90 -14.94 -1.61
CA HIS A 67 5.76 -15.76 -2.03
C HIS A 67 6.18 -16.80 -3.05
N GLU A 68 5.61 -17.99 -2.91
CA GLU A 68 5.54 -18.94 -4.02
C GLU A 68 4.84 -18.25 -5.19
N SER A 69 5.55 -18.13 -6.31
CA SER A 69 5.01 -17.53 -7.52
C SER A 69 3.75 -18.27 -7.97
N PHE A 70 2.69 -17.54 -8.30
CA PHE A 70 1.49 -18.14 -8.87
C PHE A 70 1.71 -18.51 -10.34
N THR A 71 1.00 -19.54 -10.82
CA THR A 71 0.98 -19.86 -12.25
C THR A 71 0.19 -18.79 -13.02
N ASP A 72 0.44 -18.69 -14.34
CA ASP A 72 -0.27 -17.71 -15.16
C ASP A 72 -1.79 -17.92 -15.17
N ASP A 73 -2.25 -19.17 -15.09
CA ASP A 73 -3.67 -19.47 -15.04
C ASP A 73 -4.30 -19.06 -13.71
N GLN A 74 -3.56 -19.19 -12.60
CA GLN A 74 -3.98 -18.65 -11.31
C GLN A 74 -4.07 -17.12 -11.36
N ARG A 75 -3.11 -16.42 -11.97
CA ARG A 75 -3.14 -14.95 -12.12
C ARG A 75 -4.31 -14.45 -12.97
N LYS A 76 -4.76 -15.23 -13.97
CA LYS A 76 -5.93 -14.92 -14.80
C LYS A 76 -7.25 -14.97 -14.03
N SER A 77 -7.29 -15.63 -12.87
CA SER A 77 -8.49 -15.67 -12.01
C SER A 77 -8.84 -14.30 -11.41
N ILE A 78 -7.87 -13.38 -11.31
CA ILE A 78 -8.11 -12.01 -10.83
C ILE A 78 -8.31 -11.05 -11.99
N ILE A 79 -9.46 -10.38 -11.96
CA ILE A 79 -9.86 -9.33 -12.89
C ILE A 79 -9.96 -8.02 -12.12
N LEU A 80 -9.16 -7.02 -12.52
CA LEU A 80 -9.27 -5.66 -12.00
C LEU A 80 -10.32 -4.92 -12.82
N TYR A 81 -11.42 -4.56 -12.17
CA TYR A 81 -12.52 -3.88 -12.85
C TYR A 81 -12.07 -2.52 -13.41
N ASP A 82 -12.42 -2.25 -14.67
CA ASP A 82 -12.13 -0.99 -15.38
C ASP A 82 -10.64 -0.61 -15.45
N ASN A 83 -9.74 -1.55 -15.12
CA ASN A 83 -8.30 -1.32 -15.02
C ASN A 83 -7.95 -0.05 -14.21
N LYS A 84 -8.68 0.20 -13.12
CA LYS A 84 -8.55 1.40 -12.29
C LYS A 84 -8.09 1.07 -10.88
N MET A 85 -7.28 1.97 -10.34
CA MET A 85 -7.05 2.10 -8.91
C MET A 85 -7.51 3.48 -8.44
N PHE A 86 -7.72 3.66 -7.14
CA PHE A 86 -8.17 4.94 -6.59
C PHE A 86 -7.10 5.50 -5.67
N ALA A 87 -6.53 6.65 -6.03
CA ALA A 87 -5.53 7.31 -5.23
C ALA A 87 -6.19 7.93 -4.00
N THR A 88 -5.72 7.53 -2.81
CA THR A 88 -6.23 8.06 -1.54
C THR A 88 -5.28 9.16 -1.06
N LYS A 89 -5.83 10.17 -0.36
CA LYS A 89 -5.05 11.34 0.06
C LYS A 89 -4.27 11.09 1.36
N THR A 90 -4.77 10.19 2.20
CA THR A 90 -4.27 10.00 3.56
C THR A 90 -4.52 8.55 3.98
N LEU A 91 -3.50 7.94 4.57
CA LEU A 91 -3.53 6.65 5.25
C LEU A 91 -3.24 6.90 6.73
N ARG A 92 -4.06 6.34 7.62
CA ARG A 92 -3.82 6.38 9.07
C ARG A 92 -3.56 4.97 9.57
N ILE A 93 -2.48 4.75 10.30
CA ILE A 93 -2.11 3.44 10.86
C ILE A 93 -2.16 3.57 12.37
N ASN A 94 -3.06 2.82 13.01
CA ASN A 94 -3.17 2.81 14.46
C ASN A 94 -2.22 1.77 15.05
N PHE A 95 -1.45 2.18 16.05
CA PHE A 95 -0.58 1.31 16.81
C PHE A 95 -0.82 1.46 18.31
N THR A 96 -0.38 0.46 19.06
CA THR A 96 -0.41 0.47 20.53
C THR A 96 0.97 0.86 21.01
N MET A 97 1.07 1.96 21.75
CA MET A 97 2.29 2.36 22.43
C MET A 97 2.63 1.41 23.57
N TYR A 98 3.88 1.45 24.03
CA TYR A 98 4.38 0.64 25.14
C TYR A 98 3.60 0.82 26.46
N ASP A 99 2.97 1.99 26.67
CA ASP A 99 2.14 2.28 27.85
C ASP A 99 0.67 1.84 27.68
N VAL A 100 0.39 0.98 26.70
CA VAL A 100 -0.95 0.45 26.37
C VAL A 100 -1.92 1.56 25.90
N ARG A 101 -1.40 2.73 25.53
CA ARG A 101 -2.18 3.77 24.85
C ARG A 101 -2.21 3.52 23.34
N ARG A 102 -3.16 4.17 22.68
CA ARG A 102 -3.31 4.14 21.23
C ARG A 102 -2.79 5.44 20.65
N ASP A 103 -2.03 5.33 19.57
CA ASP A 103 -1.64 6.45 18.74
C ASP A 103 -1.71 6.08 17.25
N GLN A 104 -1.49 7.06 16.38
CA GLN A 104 -1.65 6.91 14.95
C GLN A 104 -0.51 7.56 14.16
N ASP A 105 -0.01 6.83 13.16
CA ASP A 105 0.84 7.39 12.11
C ASP A 105 -0.02 7.84 10.94
N VAL A 106 0.26 9.03 10.41
CA VAL A 106 -0.47 9.61 9.28
C VAL A 106 0.48 9.73 8.10
N ILE A 107 0.16 9.01 7.02
CA ILE A 107 0.88 9.08 5.75
C ILE A 107 0.05 9.92 4.78
N ASN A 108 0.64 10.98 4.27
CA ASN A 108 0.04 11.85 3.26
C ASN A 108 1.04 12.12 2.13
N PRO A 109 0.81 11.58 0.93
CA PRO A 109 1.71 11.74 -0.21
C PRO A 109 1.94 13.19 -0.68
N ARG A 110 1.13 14.16 -0.21
CA ARG A 110 1.24 15.58 -0.57
C ARG A 110 1.99 16.44 0.46
N THR A 111 2.45 15.85 1.56
CA THR A 111 3.17 16.56 2.63
C THR A 111 4.55 15.95 2.83
N ASP A 112 5.35 16.55 3.71
CA ASP A 112 6.61 16.02 4.22
C ASP A 112 6.45 14.68 4.96
N HIS A 113 5.26 14.39 5.49
CA HIS A 113 4.85 13.09 6.03
C HIS A 113 4.46 12.05 4.94
N CYS A 114 5.27 11.93 3.89
CA CYS A 114 5.03 10.99 2.79
C CYS A 114 5.88 9.72 2.85
N ASN A 115 7.02 9.76 3.55
CA ASN A 115 7.99 8.68 3.55
C ASN A 115 7.57 7.56 4.53
N VAL A 116 7.77 6.31 4.12
CA VAL A 116 7.52 5.12 4.95
C VAL A 116 8.83 4.38 5.18
N MET A 117 9.07 4.00 6.44
CA MET A 117 10.20 3.18 6.85
C MET A 117 9.69 1.88 7.45
N VAL A 118 10.20 0.74 6.96
CA VAL A 118 9.84 -0.59 7.46
C VAL A 118 11.11 -1.36 7.78
N HIS A 119 11.07 -2.23 8.78
CA HIS A 119 12.21 -3.10 9.07
C HIS A 119 12.51 -4.00 7.87
N SER A 120 13.77 -4.04 7.45
CA SER A 120 14.20 -4.89 6.36
C SER A 120 14.35 -6.33 6.82
N LEU A 121 13.90 -7.28 6.00
CA LEU A 121 14.18 -8.70 6.19
C LEU A 121 15.50 -9.15 5.55
N ASP A 122 16.23 -8.25 4.89
CA ASP A 122 17.50 -8.58 4.24
C ASP A 122 18.60 -8.82 5.29
N THR A 123 19.01 -10.08 5.41
CA THR A 123 20.08 -10.52 6.33
C THR A 123 21.48 -10.46 5.73
N SER A 124 21.64 -9.94 4.51
CA SER A 124 22.93 -9.89 3.82
C SER A 124 23.95 -9.06 4.60
N PRO A 125 25.24 -9.45 4.60
CA PRO A 125 26.29 -8.64 5.22
C PRO A 125 26.40 -7.31 4.46
N ARG A 126 25.98 -6.20 5.09
CA ARG A 126 25.81 -4.81 4.58
C ARG A 126 24.40 -4.41 4.12
N ALA A 127 23.39 -5.25 4.35
CA ALA A 127 22.00 -4.83 4.17
C ALA A 127 21.67 -3.66 5.10
N HIS A 128 20.87 -2.70 4.60
CA HIS A 128 20.37 -1.62 5.43
C HIS A 128 19.24 -2.17 6.33
N PRO A 129 19.20 -1.87 7.65
CA PRO A 129 18.22 -2.44 8.58
C PRO A 129 16.75 -2.02 8.31
N PHE A 130 16.55 -1.07 7.41
CA PHE A 130 15.25 -0.53 7.03
C PHE A 130 15.11 -0.42 5.51
N TRP A 131 13.90 -0.69 5.03
CA TRP A 131 13.42 -0.34 3.71
C TRP A 131 12.73 1.02 3.73
N TYR A 132 12.74 1.69 2.57
CA TYR A 132 12.21 3.03 2.38
C TYR A 132 11.27 3.04 1.17
N ALA A 133 10.19 3.81 1.27
CA ALA A 133 9.22 4.02 0.20
C ALA A 133 8.65 5.45 0.26
#